data_AF-A0A4Y2TE93-F1
#
_entry.id   AF-A0A4Y2TE93-F1
#
_cell.length_a   1.000
_cell.length_b   1.000
_cell.length_c   1.000
_cell.angle_alpha   90.00
_cell.angle_beta   90.00
_cell.angle_gamma   90.00
#
_symmetry.space_group_name_H-M   'P 1'
#
loop_
_entity.id
_entity.type
_entity.pdbx_description
1 polymer ?
#
loop_
_entity_poly.entity_id
_entity_poly.type
_entity_poly.pdbx_seq_one_letter_code
_entity_poly.pdbx_strand_id
1 'polypeptide(L)'
;MTKWCFLGPPWSPDIAPCDFSWWGFVKDKVYAPPLPRNLEDLRTRIGNALNLVTPDMLKRVWEEMDYRLDVVRVTRGSHIEHL
;
A
#
# COMPACT_ATOMS: atom_id res chain seq x y z
N MET A 1 -3.40 -8.86 16.32
CA MET A 1 -2.61 -7.83 15.62
C MET A 1 -2.91 -7.83 14.13
N THR A 2 -4.19 -7.73 13.73
CA THR A 2 -4.63 -7.62 12.33
C THR A 2 -6.13 -7.29 12.32
N LYS A 3 -6.49 -6.02 12.57
CA LYS A 3 -7.90 -5.59 12.47
C LYS A 3 -8.11 -4.15 12.02
N TRP A 4 -7.07 -3.48 11.53
CA TRP A 4 -7.13 -2.07 11.17
C TRP A 4 -7.37 -1.82 9.67
N CYS A 5 -7.03 -2.75 8.78
CA CYS A 5 -7.18 -2.54 7.33
C CYS A 5 -8.62 -2.70 6.80
N PHE A 6 -9.59 -3.15 7.60
CA PHE A 6 -10.94 -3.48 7.11
C PHE A 6 -12.08 -2.66 7.75
N LEU A 7 -11.79 -1.70 8.63
CA LEU A 7 -12.81 -0.92 9.35
C LEU A 7 -12.85 0.57 8.96
N GLY A 8 -12.14 0.99 7.90
CA GLY A 8 -12.29 2.33 7.36
C GLY A 8 -13.67 2.52 6.69
N PRO A 9 -14.27 3.72 6.72
CA PRO A 9 -15.45 4.02 5.91
C PRO A 9 -15.14 3.68 4.45
N PRO A 10 -16.13 3.30 3.62
CA PRO A 10 -15.89 2.74 2.29
C PRO A 10 -15.14 3.66 1.32
N TRP A 11 -14.85 4.92 1.69
CA TRP A 11 -14.24 5.97 0.85
C TRP A 11 -13.30 6.89 1.65
N SER A 12 -12.33 6.36 2.39
CA SER A 12 -11.22 7.19 2.92
C SER A 12 -9.90 6.86 2.22
N PRO A 13 -9.68 7.35 0.98
CA PRO A 13 -8.36 7.29 0.32
C PRO A 13 -7.28 8.01 1.15
N ASP A 14 -7.70 8.83 2.12
CA ASP A 14 -6.84 9.52 3.08
C ASP A 14 -6.16 8.55 4.07
N ILE A 15 -6.79 7.41 4.40
CA ILE A 15 -6.34 6.48 5.46
C ILE A 15 -5.69 5.21 4.88
N ALA A 16 -5.73 5.01 3.56
CA ALA A 16 -5.15 3.84 2.89
C ALA A 16 -3.89 4.17 2.06
N PRO A 17 -2.80 4.70 2.65
CA PRO A 17 -1.53 4.86 1.93
C PRO A 17 -0.91 3.49 1.56
N CYS A 18 -1.30 2.45 2.31
CA CYS A 18 -0.90 1.07 2.06
C CYS A 18 -1.35 0.58 0.67
N ASP A 19 -2.57 0.89 0.23
CA ASP A 19 -3.07 0.45 -1.07
C ASP A 19 -2.49 1.25 -2.26
N PHE A 20 -1.94 2.44 -2.01
CA PHE A 20 -1.41 3.31 -3.07
C PHE A 20 0.09 3.12 -3.31
N SER A 21 0.89 2.94 -2.26
CA SER A 21 2.36 3.04 -2.35
C SER A 21 3.04 1.71 -2.70
N TRP A 22 2.89 0.65 -1.90
CA TRP A 22 3.59 -0.61 -2.15
C TRP A 22 2.86 -1.50 -3.16
N TRP A 23 1.53 -1.42 -3.22
CA TRP A 23 0.73 -2.23 -4.15
C TRP A 23 0.91 -1.79 -5.62
N GLY A 24 1.14 -0.49 -5.87
CA GLY A 24 1.57 0.00 -7.18
C GLY A 24 2.87 -0.67 -7.62
N PHE A 25 3.89 -0.63 -6.76
CA PHE A 25 5.19 -1.25 -7.00
C PHE A 25 5.09 -2.77 -7.27
N VAL A 26 4.29 -3.50 -6.48
CA VAL A 26 4.12 -4.94 -6.69
C VAL A 26 3.42 -5.23 -8.02
N LYS A 27 2.39 -4.46 -8.39
CA LYS A 27 1.74 -4.60 -9.70
C LYS A 27 2.71 -4.34 -10.86
N ASP A 28 3.51 -3.29 -10.78
CA ASP A 28 4.54 -2.99 -11.80
C ASP A 28 5.53 -4.15 -11.98
N LYS A 29 5.94 -4.81 -10.90
CA LYS A 29 6.86 -5.96 -10.97
C LYS A 29 6.20 -7.24 -11.44
N VAL A 30 4.94 -7.47 -11.07
CA VAL A 30 4.19 -8.66 -11.45
C VAL A 30 3.75 -8.62 -12.92
N TYR A 31 3.30 -7.46 -13.40
CA TYR A 31 2.80 -7.26 -14.77
C TYR A 31 3.86 -6.72 -15.75
N ALA A 32 5.13 -6.69 -15.36
CA ALA A 32 6.23 -6.34 -16.25
C ALA A 32 6.26 -7.26 -17.50
N PRO A 33 6.41 -6.72 -18.72
CA PRO A 33 6.56 -7.51 -19.93
C PRO A 33 7.83 -8.38 -19.89
N PRO A 34 7.79 -9.63 -20.42
CA PRO A 34 6.64 -10.31 -21.00
C PRO A 34 5.63 -10.73 -19.94
N LEU A 35 4.33 -10.63 -20.23
CA LEU A 35 3.25 -10.97 -19.29
C LEU A 35 3.34 -12.43 -18.82
N PRO A 36 2.93 -12.71 -17.57
CA PRO A 36 2.95 -14.07 -17.05
C PRO A 36 1.99 -14.97 -17.83
N ARG A 37 2.49 -16.11 -18.29
CA ARG A 37 1.73 -17.04 -19.14
C ARG A 37 0.92 -18.05 -18.33
N ASN A 38 1.39 -18.38 -17.13
CA ASN A 38 0.86 -19.46 -16.30
C ASN A 38 0.81 -19.02 -14.83
N LEU A 39 -0.03 -19.68 -14.02
CA LEU A 39 -0.17 -19.40 -12.58
C LEU A 39 1.15 -19.57 -11.79
N GLU A 40 2.02 -20.49 -12.22
CA GLU A 40 3.31 -20.72 -11.57
C GLU A 40 4.28 -19.53 -11.79
N ASP A 41 4.28 -18.96 -13.00
CA ASP A 41 5.06 -17.76 -13.32
C ASP A 41 4.53 -16.56 -12.53
N LEU A 42 3.21 -16.43 -12.42
CA LEU A 42 2.58 -15.40 -11.59
C LEU A 42 2.99 -15.53 -10.11
N ARG A 43 2.94 -16.75 -9.56
CA ARG A 43 3.33 -17.02 -8.17
C ARG A 43 4.81 -16.70 -7.92
N THR A 44 5.68 -17.06 -8.85
CA THR A 44 7.11 -16.74 -8.80
C THR A 44 7.36 -15.23 -8.85
N ARG A 45 6.67 -14.51 -9.75
CA ARG A 45 6.80 -13.06 -9.85
C ARG A 45 6.29 -12.32 -8.61
N ILE A 46 5.20 -12.77 -8.02
CA ILE A 46 4.70 -12.21 -6.75
C ILE A 46 5.76 -12.41 -5.66
N GLY A 47 6.33 -13.61 -5.54
CA GLY A 47 7.42 -13.88 -4.59
C GLY A 47 8.64 -12.99 -4.81
N ASN A 48 9.06 -12.83 -6.07
CA ASN A 48 10.18 -11.96 -6.42
C ASN A 48 9.88 -10.48 -6.13
N ALA A 49 8.67 -10.01 -6.46
CA ALA A 49 8.24 -8.65 -6.17
C ALA A 49 8.24 -8.37 -4.66
N LEU A 50 7.76 -9.32 -3.85
CA LEU A 50 7.76 -9.22 -2.39
C LEU A 50 9.19 -9.23 -1.81
N ASN A 51 10.10 -10.03 -2.38
CA ASN A 51 11.51 -10.02 -1.97
C ASN A 51 12.23 -8.71 -2.29
N LEU A 52 11.76 -7.97 -3.30
CA LEU A 52 12.27 -6.63 -3.62
C LEU A 52 11.71 -5.54 -2.70
N VAL A 53 10.63 -5.83 -1.97
CA VAL A 53 10.12 -4.92 -0.94
C VAL A 53 11.07 -4.94 0.24
N THR A 54 11.85 -3.88 0.37
CA THR A 54 12.80 -3.72 1.48
C THR A 54 12.08 -3.28 2.75
N PRO A 55 12.64 -3.56 3.93
CA PRO A 55 12.13 -3.02 5.19
C PRO A 55 12.11 -1.49 5.23
N ASP A 56 12.99 -0.81 4.50
CA ASP A 56 12.99 0.66 4.37
C ASP A 56 11.74 1.16 3.63
N MET A 57 11.33 0.49 2.55
CA MET A 57 10.08 0.80 1.84
C MET A 57 8.87 0.60 2.74
N LEU A 58 8.83 -0.50 3.51
CA LEU A 58 7.77 -0.73 4.48
C LEU A 58 7.76 0.35 5.56
N LYS A 59 8.93 0.73 6.08
CA LYS A 59 9.04 1.78 7.10
C LYS A 59 8.47 3.11 6.61
N ARG A 60 8.76 3.51 5.37
CA ARG A 60 8.20 4.74 4.78
C ARG A 60 6.68 4.70 4.65
N VAL A 61 6.12 3.55 4.26
CA VAL A 61 4.66 3.37 4.21
C VAL A 61 4.05 3.47 5.61
N TRP A 62 4.72 2.91 6.62
CA TRP A 62 4.30 3.03 8.02
C TRP A 62 4.38 4.48 8.52
N GLU A 63 5.45 5.21 8.22
CA GLU A 63 5.63 6.62 8.59
C GLU A 63 4.58 7.51 7.90
N GLU A 64 4.29 7.28 6.62
CA GLU A 64 3.24 8.01 5.89
C GLU A 64 1.84 7.74 6.49
N MET A 65 1.57 6.48 6.87
CA MET A 65 0.33 6.10 7.53
C MET A 65 0.19 6.75 8.90
N ASP A 66 1.25 6.74 9.70
CA ASP A 66 1.26 7.37 11.02
C ASP A 66 1.05 8.89 10.91
N TYR A 67 1.72 9.54 9.95
CA TYR A 67 1.52 10.95 9.64
C TYR A 67 0.06 11.26 9.26
N ARG A 68 -0.55 10.47 8.35
CA ARG A 68 -1.95 10.68 7.94
C ARG A 68 -2.94 10.43 9.08
N LEU A 69 -2.69 9.42 9.90
CA LEU A 69 -3.51 9.16 11.10
C LEU A 69 -3.38 10.31 12.11
N ASP A 70 -2.18 10.86 12.28
CA ASP A 70 -1.96 12.03 13.12
C ASP A 70 -2.69 13.26 12.57
N VAL A 71 -2.59 13.50 11.27
CA VAL A 71 -3.31 14.56 10.58
C VAL A 71 -4.82 14.43 10.78
N VAL A 72 -5.42 13.26 10.52
CA VAL A 72 -6.86 13.00 10.73
C VAL A 72 -7.26 13.21 12.19
N ARG A 73 -6.41 12.81 13.15
CA ARG A 73 -6.62 13.03 14.58
C ARG A 73 -6.64 14.53 14.92
N VAL A 74 -5.70 15.30 14.37
CA VAL A 74 -5.59 16.75 14.60
C VAL A 74 -6.75 17.50 13.95
N THR A 75 -7.19 17.11 12.75
CA THR A 75 -8.33 17.74 12.06
C THR A 75 -9.69 17.20 12.46
N ARG A 76 -9.77 16.29 13.45
CA ARG A 76 -11.04 15.67 13.90
C ARG A 76 -11.87 15.09 12.76
N GLY A 77 -11.21 14.59 11.70
CA GLY A 77 -11.89 14.05 10.52
C GLY A 77 -12.41 15.08 9.51
N SER A 78 -11.96 16.34 9.55
CA SER A 78 -12.18 17.23 8.40
C SER A 78 -11.28 16.76 7.24
N HIS A 79 -11.86 16.54 6.06
CA HIS A 79 -11.10 16.22 4.85
C HIS A 79 -10.00 17.26 4.64
N ILE A 80 -8.75 16.79 4.57
CA ILE A 80 -7.64 17.60 4.11
C ILE A 80 -7.44 17.25 2.64
N GLU A 81 -8.02 18.06 1.77
CA GLU A 81 -7.60 18.10 0.39
C GLU A 81 -6.31 18.93 0.30
N HIS A 82 -5.31 18.37 -0.40
CA HIS A 82 -4.03 18.96 -0.79
C HIS A 82 -2.89 19.08 0.25
N LEU A 83 -1.80 18.37 -0.06
CA LEU A 83 -0.60 19.00 -0.62
C LEU A 83 0.04 18.13 -1.71
#